data_AF-A0AAV4DB78-F1
#
_entry.id   AF-A0AAV4DB78-F1
#
_cell.length_a   1.000
_cell.length_b   1.000
_cell.length_c   1.000
_cell.angle_alpha   90.00
_cell.angle_beta   90.00
_cell.angle_gamma   90.00
#
_symmetry.space_group_name_H-M   'P 1'
#
loop_
_entity.id
_entity.type
_entity.pdbx_description
1 polymer ?
#
loop_
_entity_poly.entity_id
_entity_poly.type
_entity_poly.pdbx_seq_one_letter_code
_entity_poly.pdbx_strand_id
1 'polypeptide(L)'
;MYGCEAWTITKEIQKKIEAAEMWFFRRMLRVPWTARKTNEEVLKETESTRSLMNRIRRRQAKFVGHIMRREGLENLITTGRMEGKKSRGRQREKMLDGMTSWMGTKRVTDALSESWDRESWKDMIANAKGQGT
;
A
#
# COMPACT_ATOMS: atom_id res chain seq x y z
N MET A 1 -0.79 12.21 -6.54
CA MET A 1 -0.78 11.85 -5.10
C MET A 1 0.61 12.14 -4.56
N TYR A 2 0.71 13.12 -3.68
CA TYR A 2 1.98 13.64 -3.17
C TYR A 2 2.33 12.96 -1.85
N GLY A 3 3.58 12.53 -1.67
CA GLY A 3 4.07 11.98 -0.40
C GLY A 3 3.44 10.65 0.07
N CYS A 4 2.63 9.97 -0.74
CA CYS A 4 1.96 8.72 -0.34
C CYS A 4 2.93 7.56 -0.03
N GLU A 5 4.18 7.70 -0.45
CA GLU A 5 5.28 6.76 -0.22
C GLU A 5 5.65 6.62 1.25
N ALA A 6 5.42 7.67 2.06
CA ALA A 6 5.74 7.69 3.48
C ALA A 6 4.52 7.47 4.39
N TRP A 7 3.33 7.25 3.81
CA TRP A 7 2.11 7.11 4.60
C TRP A 7 2.07 5.77 5.33
N THR A 8 1.56 5.77 6.56
CA THR A 8 1.14 4.52 7.20
C THR A 8 -0.31 4.24 6.81
N ILE A 9 -0.51 3.22 5.99
CA ILE A 9 -1.84 2.89 5.47
C ILE A 9 -2.50 1.89 6.41
N THR A 10 -3.39 2.40 7.24
CA THR A 10 -4.27 1.57 8.07
C THR A 10 -5.42 1.01 7.23
N LYS A 11 -6.11 -0.02 7.75
CA LYS A 11 -7.32 -0.56 7.11
C LYS A 11 -8.39 0.50 6.85
N GLU A 12 -8.51 1.49 7.73
CA GLU A 12 -9.45 2.61 7.56
C GLU A 12 -9.06 3.52 6.40
N ILE A 13 -7.77 3.86 6.28
CA ILE A 13 -7.26 4.66 5.17
C ILE A 13 -7.44 3.90 3.85
N GLN A 14 -7.16 2.60 3.85
CA GLN A 14 -7.42 1.74 2.68
C GLN A 14 -8.89 1.80 2.25
N LYS A 15 -9.84 1.61 3.18
CA LYS A 15 -11.28 1.70 2.89
C LYS A 15 -11.67 3.08 2.34
N LYS A 16 -11.12 4.16 2.90
CA LYS A 16 -11.36 5.53 2.42
C LYS A 16 -10.83 5.74 1.00
N ILE A 17 -9.65 5.20 0.67
CA ILE A 17 -9.06 5.28 -0.67
C ILE A 17 -9.90 4.50 -1.68
N GLU A 18 -10.33 3.28 -1.34
CA GLU A 18 -11.20 2.47 -2.19
C GLU A 18 -12.57 3.13 -2.41
N ALA A 19 -13.16 3.72 -1.36
CA ALA A 19 -14.40 4.48 -1.45
C ALA A 19 -14.24 5.74 -2.32
N ALA A 20 -13.12 6.46 -2.19
CA ALA A 20 -12.82 7.63 -3.01
C ALA A 20 -12.66 7.25 -4.50
N GLU A 21 -11.97 6.15 -4.80
CA GLU A 21 -11.83 5.61 -6.16
C GLU A 21 -13.21 5.29 -6.77
N MET A 22 -14.08 4.63 -6.01
CA MET A 22 -15.46 4.37 -6.43
C MET A 22 -16.30 5.65 -6.60
N TRP A 23 -16.09 6.65 -5.75
CA TRP A 23 -16.78 7.94 -5.87
C TRP A 23 -16.37 8.67 -7.16
N PHE A 24 -15.07 8.66 -7.51
CA PHE A 24 -14.60 9.22 -8.77
C PHE A 24 -15.25 8.52 -9.99
N PHE A 25 -15.31 7.19 -10.00
CA PHE A 25 -15.97 6.45 -11.10
C PHE A 25 -17.46 6.81 -11.23
N ARG A 26 -18.20 6.85 -10.12
CA ARG A 26 -19.62 7.25 -10.13
C ARG A 26 -19.81 8.68 -10.63
N ARG A 27 -18.90 9.59 -10.25
CA ARG A 27 -18.94 10.99 -10.69
C ARG A 27 -18.67 11.12 -12.18
N MET A 28 -17.68 10.40 -12.71
CA MET A 28 -17.35 10.39 -14.15
C MET A 28 -18.49 9.83 -15.00
N LEU A 29 -19.11 8.73 -14.57
CA LEU A 29 -20.27 8.12 -15.22
C LEU A 29 -21.59 8.87 -14.98
N ARG A 30 -21.57 9.95 -14.17
CA ARG A 30 -22.77 10.71 -13.78
C ARG A 30 -23.90 9.83 -13.23
N VAL A 31 -23.57 8.78 -12.48
CA VAL A 31 -24.56 7.85 -11.92
C VAL A 31 -25.40 8.58 -10.88
N PRO A 32 -26.73 8.70 -11.06
CA PRO A 32 -27.58 9.30 -10.05
C PRO A 32 -27.70 8.36 -8.84
N TRP A 33 -27.87 8.92 -7.65
CA TRP A 33 -27.99 8.14 -6.42
C TRP A 33 -29.22 7.20 -6.43
N THR A 34 -30.26 7.54 -7.21
CA THR A 34 -31.47 6.74 -7.40
C THR A 34 -31.25 5.45 -8.19
N ALA A 35 -30.19 5.39 -9.01
CA ALA A 35 -29.93 4.23 -9.84
C ALA A 35 -29.55 2.97 -9.04
N ARG A 36 -29.19 3.12 -7.74
CA ARG A 36 -28.83 2.01 -6.85
C ARG A 36 -27.80 1.02 -7.43
N LYS A 37 -26.94 1.48 -8.35
CA LYS A 37 -25.90 0.67 -8.99
C LYS A 37 -24.88 0.14 -7.99
N THR A 38 -24.57 -1.15 -8.10
CA THR A 38 -23.56 -1.81 -7.27
C THR A 38 -22.15 -1.32 -7.64
N ASN A 39 -21.16 -1.57 -6.77
CA ASN A 39 -19.77 -1.22 -7.08
C ASN A 39 -19.23 -2.04 -8.27
N GLU A 40 -19.67 -3.28 -8.42
CA GLU A 40 -19.22 -4.18 -9.49
C GLU A 40 -19.73 -3.73 -10.85
N GLU A 41 -20.99 -3.29 -10.94
CA GLU A 41 -21.57 -2.73 -12.16
C GLU A 41 -20.82 -1.47 -12.62
N VAL A 42 -20.52 -0.57 -11.68
CA VAL A 42 -19.74 0.65 -11.96
C VAL A 42 -18.34 0.32 -12.48
N LEU A 43 -17.69 -0.71 -11.96
CA LEU A 43 -16.38 -1.16 -12.45
C LEU A 43 -16.46 -1.82 -13.83
N LYS A 44 -17.51 -2.61 -14.08
CA LYS A 44 -17.76 -3.23 -15.39
C LYS A 44 -17.99 -2.20 -16.48
N GLU A 45 -18.78 -1.17 -16.19
CA GLU A 45 -19.11 -0.08 -17.12
C GLU A 45 -17.93 0.84 -17.40
N THR A 46 -16.99 0.98 -16.47
CA THR A 46 -15.73 1.71 -16.68
C THR A 46 -14.62 0.86 -17.30
N GLU A 47 -14.87 -0.43 -17.56
CA GLU A 47 -13.88 -1.43 -17.99
C GLU A 47 -12.58 -1.38 -17.15
N SER A 48 -12.72 -0.97 -15.89
CA SER A 48 -11.60 -0.58 -15.05
C SER A 48 -11.56 -1.44 -13.80
N THR A 49 -10.35 -1.68 -13.30
CA THR A 49 -10.11 -2.36 -12.02
C THR A 49 -9.63 -1.34 -10.98
N ARG A 50 -9.93 -1.61 -9.70
CA ARG A 50 -9.39 -0.80 -8.59
C ARG A 50 -7.87 -0.86 -8.62
N SER A 51 -7.24 0.26 -8.90
CA SER A 51 -5.80 0.35 -9.17
C SER A 51 -5.10 1.33 -8.23
N LEU A 52 -5.83 2.25 -7.61
CA LEU A 52 -5.27 3.34 -6.82
C LEU A 52 -4.45 2.81 -5.64
N MET A 53 -5.01 1.89 -4.87
CA MET A 53 -4.32 1.29 -3.73
C MET A 53 -3.05 0.55 -4.16
N ASN A 54 -3.12 -0.19 -5.27
CA ASN A 54 -1.97 -0.89 -5.84
C ASN A 54 -0.90 0.08 -6.36
N ARG A 55 -1.27 1.24 -6.90
CA ARG A 55 -0.32 2.30 -7.30
C ARG A 55 0.39 2.88 -6.09
N ILE A 56 -0.30 3.10 -4.98
CA ILE A 56 0.30 3.58 -3.73
C ILE A 56 1.30 2.56 -3.19
N ARG A 57 0.89 1.28 -3.06
CA ARG A 57 1.76 0.18 -2.60
C ARG A 57 3.04 0.09 -3.45
N ARG A 58 2.91 0.17 -4.77
CA ARG A 58 4.06 0.16 -5.69
C ARG A 58 5.01 1.32 -5.45
N ARG A 59 4.50 2.52 -5.16
CA ARG A 59 5.31 3.69 -4.83
C ARG A 59 6.01 3.52 -3.48
N GLN A 60 5.29 3.08 -2.45
CA GLN A 60 5.88 2.77 -1.13
C GLN A 60 7.03 1.76 -1.25
N ALA A 61 6.83 0.68 -2.01
CA ALA A 61 7.87 -0.32 -2.20
C ALA A 61 9.09 0.21 -2.98
N LYS A 62 8.89 1.07 -3.98
CA LYS A 62 10.01 1.74 -4.66
C LYS A 62 10.80 2.63 -3.70
N PHE A 63 10.11 3.38 -2.86
CA PHE A 63 10.72 4.25 -1.85
C PHE A 63 11.50 3.45 -0.80
N VAL A 64 10.90 2.38 -0.24
CA VAL A 64 11.58 1.49 0.72
C VAL A 64 12.83 0.87 0.10
N GLY A 65 12.73 0.32 -1.12
CA GLY A 65 13.90 -0.23 -1.79
C GLY A 65 14.98 0.81 -2.09
N HIS A 66 14.61 2.07 -2.34
CA HIS A 66 15.59 3.15 -2.48
C HIS A 66 16.31 3.43 -1.15
N ILE A 67 15.58 3.56 -0.04
CA ILE A 67 16.15 3.80 1.29
C ILE A 67 17.11 2.67 1.70
N MET A 68 16.70 1.42 1.52
CA MET A 68 17.51 0.26 1.95
C MET A 68 18.87 0.22 1.24
N ARG A 69 18.91 0.52 -0.06
CA ARG A 69 20.14 0.51 -0.87
C ARG A 69 21.04 1.74 -0.67
N ARG A 70 20.53 2.81 -0.05
CA ARG A 70 21.32 4.04 0.20
C ARG A 70 22.12 3.96 1.50
N GLU A 71 21.83 2.99 2.38
CA GLU A 71 22.50 2.77 3.67
C GLU A 71 22.66 4.03 4.56
N GLY A 72 21.78 5.02 4.41
CA GLY A 72 21.84 6.28 5.17
C GLY A 72 21.08 6.26 6.50
N LEU A 73 21.04 7.40 7.20
CA LEU A 73 20.25 7.58 8.43
C LEU A 73 18.76 7.20 8.26
N GLU A 74 18.21 7.44 7.06
CA GLU A 74 16.85 7.06 6.69
C GLU A 74 16.61 5.55 6.79
N ASN A 75 17.64 4.73 6.47
CA ASN A 75 17.57 3.28 6.62
C ASN A 75 17.43 2.92 8.11
N LEU A 76 18.28 3.48 8.97
CA LEU A 76 18.22 3.28 10.41
C LEU A 76 16.89 3.75 11.03
N ILE A 77 16.32 4.87 10.55
CA ILE A 77 15.02 5.36 11.04
C ILE A 77 13.88 4.44 10.60
N THR A 78 13.96 3.91 9.38
CA THR A 78 12.92 3.05 8.80
C THR A 78 12.96 1.64 9.38
N THR A 79 14.16 1.07 9.55
CA THR A 79 14.40 -0.26 10.12
C THR A 79 14.41 -0.27 11.65
N GLY A 80 14.74 0.87 12.25
CA GLY A 80 14.92 1.07 13.69
C GLY A 80 13.79 0.51 14.52
N ARG A 81 14.01 -0.70 15.04
CA ARG A 81 13.28 -1.22 16.19
C ARG A 81 14.05 -0.76 17.42
N MET A 82 13.57 0.32 18.02
CA MET A 82 13.99 0.67 19.37
C MET A 82 13.56 -0.47 20.30
N GLU A 83 14.51 -1.01 21.05
CA GLU A 83 14.26 -2.03 22.06
C GLU A 83 13.35 -1.45 23.16
N GLY A 84 12.27 -2.15 23.51
CA GLY A 84 11.31 -1.71 24.53
C GLY A 84 9.84 -1.94 24.19
N LYS A 85 9.00 -1.92 25.23
CA LYS A 85 7.55 -2.06 25.11
C LYS A 85 6.93 -0.72 24.69
N LYS A 86 6.10 -0.71 23.64
CA LYS A 86 5.37 0.50 23.24
C LYS A 86 4.43 0.94 24.39
N SER A 87 4.41 2.24 24.68
CA SER A 87 3.44 2.83 25.59
C SER A 87 2.01 2.66 25.07
N ARG A 88 1.03 2.59 25.99
CA ARG A 88 -0.39 2.62 25.63
C ARG A 88 -0.69 3.90 24.85
N GLY A 89 -1.46 3.80 23.77
CA GLY A 89 -1.82 4.92 22.89
C GLY A 89 -0.90 5.15 21.69
N ARG A 90 0.32 4.59 21.66
CA ARG A 90 1.21 4.72 20.50
C ARG A 90 0.69 3.91 19.31
N GLN A 91 0.83 4.46 18.10
CA GLN A 91 0.39 3.82 16.87
C GLN A 91 0.94 2.39 16.74
N ARG A 92 0.01 1.43 16.58
CA ARG A 92 0.33 0.00 16.54
C ARG A 92 0.97 -0.40 15.21
N GLU A 93 0.36 0.02 14.10
CA GLU A 93 0.79 -0.30 12.73
C GLU A 93 1.87 0.68 12.24
N LYS A 94 2.97 0.14 11.70
CA LYS A 94 3.96 0.89 10.92
C LYS A 94 3.70 0.71 9.43
N MET A 95 4.23 1.62 8.62
CA MET A 95 4.25 1.49 7.16
C MET A 95 4.81 0.13 6.69
N LEU A 96 5.92 -0.33 7.29
CA LEU A 96 6.54 -1.62 6.97
C LEU A 96 5.67 -2.82 7.35
N ASP A 97 4.89 -2.72 8.44
CA ASP A 97 3.97 -3.80 8.85
C ASP A 97 2.86 -3.99 7.79
N GLY A 98 2.35 -2.87 7.26
CA GLY A 98 1.45 -2.88 6.12
C GLY A 98 2.10 -3.49 4.88
N MET A 99 3.37 -3.15 4.62
CA MET A 99 4.15 -3.69 3.51
C MET A 99 4.26 -5.21 3.55
N THR A 100 4.65 -5.77 4.70
CA THR A 100 4.73 -7.21 4.89
C THR A 100 3.39 -7.91 4.71
N SER A 101 2.29 -7.26 5.13
CA SER A 101 0.95 -7.84 5.00
C SER A 101 0.53 -8.03 3.55
N TRP A 102 0.87 -7.10 2.64
CA TRP A 102 0.47 -7.23 1.23
C TRP A 102 1.53 -7.91 0.36
N MET A 103 2.80 -7.94 0.78
CA MET A 103 3.85 -8.74 0.12
C MET A 103 3.80 -10.23 0.48
N GLY A 104 3.09 -10.61 1.55
CA GLY A 104 2.97 -12.02 1.98
C GLY A 104 4.18 -12.55 2.75
N THR A 105 5.13 -11.70 3.11
CA THR A 105 6.32 -12.06 3.88
C THR A 105 6.01 -12.13 5.38
N LYS A 106 6.47 -13.18 6.06
CA LYS A 106 6.23 -13.37 7.51
C LYS A 106 6.95 -12.35 8.39
N ARG A 107 8.10 -11.82 7.94
CA ARG A 107 8.88 -10.84 8.70
C ARG A 107 9.28 -9.67 7.82
N VAL A 108 9.36 -8.49 8.42
CA VAL A 108 9.83 -7.26 7.77
C VAL A 108 11.27 -7.42 7.30
N THR A 109 12.12 -8.10 8.10
CA THR A 109 13.53 -8.34 7.76
C THR A 109 13.68 -9.08 6.43
N ASP A 110 12.81 -10.05 6.17
CA ASP A 110 12.89 -10.91 5.00
C ASP A 110 12.56 -10.11 3.74
N ALA A 111 11.50 -9.28 3.81
CA ALA A 111 11.17 -8.33 2.74
C ALA A 111 12.33 -7.34 2.51
N LEU A 112 12.94 -6.82 3.57
CA LEU A 112 14.03 -5.85 3.43
C LEU A 112 15.32 -6.48 2.89
N SER A 113 15.61 -7.75 3.19
CA SER A 113 16.78 -8.44 2.60
C SER A 113 16.67 -8.62 1.09
N GLU A 114 15.47 -8.78 0.56
CA GLU A 114 15.24 -8.88 -0.90
C GLU A 114 15.39 -7.53 -1.60
N SER A 115 15.30 -6.42 -0.87
CA SER A 115 15.39 -5.08 -1.46
C SER A 115 16.80 -4.72 -1.95
N TRP A 116 17.83 -5.47 -1.57
CA TRP A 116 19.21 -5.27 -2.03
C TRP A 116 19.36 -5.58 -3.51
N ASP A 117 18.77 -6.67 -3.97
CA ASP A 117 18.71 -7.00 -5.38
C ASP A 117 17.54 -6.26 -6.06
N ARG A 118 17.84 -5.48 -7.10
CA ARG A 118 16.84 -4.71 -7.82
C ARG A 118 15.89 -5.59 -8.63
N GLU A 119 16.36 -6.72 -9.12
CA GLU A 119 15.59 -7.60 -9.98
C GLU A 119 14.61 -8.41 -9.14
N SER A 120 15.11 -9.11 -8.11
CA SER A 120 14.28 -9.78 -7.09
C SER A 120 13.26 -8.83 -6.45
N TRP A 121 13.66 -7.60 -6.08
CA TRP A 121 12.73 -6.62 -5.51
C TRP A 121 11.60 -6.24 -6.47
N LYS A 122 11.89 -6.07 -7.76
CA LYS A 122 10.88 -5.75 -8.78
C LYS A 122 9.92 -6.93 -8.96
N ASP A 123 10.46 -8.14 -9.00
CA ASP A 123 9.69 -9.36 -9.19
C ASP A 123 8.77 -9.63 -8.01
N MET A 124 9.26 -9.48 -6.77
CA MET A 124 8.42 -9.56 -5.58
C MET A 124 7.27 -8.54 -5.63
N ILE A 125 7.53 -7.28 -6.01
CA ILE A 125 6.46 -6.27 -6.12
C ILE A 125 5.46 -6.62 -7.23
N ALA A 126 5.93 -7.21 -8.32
CA ALA A 126 5.07 -7.65 -9.42
C ALA A 126 4.17 -8.83 -9.00
N ASN A 127 4.72 -9.77 -8.24
CA ASN A 127 4.09 -11.01 -7.78
C ASN A 127 3.22 -10.83 -6.53
N ALA A 128 3.46 -9.80 -5.72
CA ALA A 128 2.63 -9.45 -4.55
C ALA A 128 1.20 -9.00 -4.92
N LYS A 129 0.84 -8.96 -6.21
CA LYS A 129 -0.53 -8.77 -6.69
C LYS A 129 -1.37 -10.03 -6.41
N GLY A 130 -1.72 -10.28 -5.16
CA GLY A 130 -2.37 -11.55 -4.81
C GLY A 130 -3.30 -11.54 -3.61
N GLN A 131 -3.95 -10.41 -3.27
CA GLN A 131 -5.13 -10.43 -2.38
C GLN A 131 -6.10 -9.35 -2.83
N GLY A 132 -6.97 -9.72 -3.77
CA GLY A 132 -7.96 -8.86 -4.39
C GLY A 132 -8.97 -9.70 -5.16
N THR A 133 -9.62 -10.61 -4.43
CA THR A 133 -10.95 -11.16 -4.73
C THR A 133 -11.77 -10.99 -3.48
#